data_AF-A0AA50K5B2-F1
#
_entry.id   AF-A0AA50K5B2-F1
#
_cell.length_a   1.000
_cell.length_b   1.000
_cell.length_c   1.000
_cell.angle_alpha   90.00
_cell.angle_beta   90.00
_cell.angle_gamma   90.00
#
_symmetry.space_group_name_H-M   'P 1'
#
loop_
_entity.id
_entity.type
_entity.pdbx_description
1 polymer ?
#
loop_
_entity_poly.entity_id
_entity_poly.type
_entity_poly.pdbx_seq_one_letter_code
_entity_poly.pdbx_strand_id
1 'polypeptide(L)'
;DVMPFARYVEPGRVALVADGALKGKLVSVVDVIDQTRALVDGPGSGVARQQIRLNQLHLTKFRLKYPFTAPTRVVRKAWTDAKLNEKWAESQWAKNLENKEKRAQMTDYDRFKLTSARVKRNRARTATFKSLKLKAARSGVFGKKKVP
;
A
#
# COMPACT_ATOMS: atom_id res chain seq x y z
N ASP A 1 14.06 20.75 12.75
CA ASP A 1 14.73 19.60 12.11
C ASP A 1 13.74 18.51 11.73
N VAL A 2 13.57 18.26 10.43
CA VAL A 2 12.76 17.15 9.92
C VAL A 2 13.68 15.94 9.76
N MET A 3 13.44 14.85 10.49
CA MET A 3 14.19 13.62 10.29
C MET A 3 13.92 13.07 8.87
N PRO A 4 14.95 12.82 8.04
CA PRO A 4 14.77 12.47 6.63
C PRO A 4 14.20 11.06 6.42
N PHE A 5 14.34 10.16 7.40
CA PHE A 5 13.85 8.79 7.33
C PHE A 5 12.59 8.61 8.17
N ALA A 6 11.56 7.96 7.60
CA ALA A 6 10.26 7.76 8.24
C ALA A 6 9.92 6.31 8.58
N ARG A 7 10.65 5.34 8.01
CA ARG A 7 10.40 3.90 8.19
C ARG A 7 11.72 3.20 8.51
N TYR A 8 11.78 2.62 9.70
CA TYR A 8 12.97 1.96 10.22
C TYR A 8 12.70 0.48 10.43
N VAL A 9 13.74 -0.33 10.32
CA VAL A 9 13.73 -1.71 10.76
C VAL A 9 13.82 -1.70 12.27
N GLU A 10 12.70 -1.94 12.94
CA GLU A 10 12.59 -1.89 14.39
C GLU A 10 11.58 -2.91 14.89
N PRO A 11 11.66 -3.35 16.16
CA PRO A 11 10.68 -4.25 16.75
C PRO A 11 9.26 -3.68 16.65
N GLY A 12 8.35 -4.51 16.17
CA GLY A 12 6.96 -4.17 15.93
C GLY A 12 6.67 -3.54 14.57
N ARG A 13 7.68 -3.21 13.76
CA ARG A 13 7.45 -2.68 12.41
C ARG A 13 6.81 -3.74 11.53
N VAL A 14 5.70 -3.38 10.89
CA VAL A 14 5.02 -4.27 9.94
C VAL A 14 5.64 -4.10 8.55
N ALA A 15 5.91 -5.22 7.90
CA ALA A 15 6.46 -5.29 6.56
C ALA A 15 5.63 -6.21 5.66
N LEU A 16 5.62 -5.92 4.36
CA LEU A 16 5.09 -6.81 3.34
C LEU A 16 6.24 -7.63 2.77
N VAL A 17 6.07 -8.95 2.66
CA VAL A 17 7.05 -9.82 2.01
C VAL A 17 6.95 -9.67 0.50
N ALA A 18 8.04 -9.26 -0.15
CA ALA A 18 8.09 -8.94 -1.58
C ALA A 18 8.32 -10.17 -2.47
N ASP A 19 9.01 -11.18 -1.94
CA ASP A 19 9.49 -12.34 -2.71
C ASP A 19 9.53 -13.63 -1.88
N GLY A 20 9.68 -14.77 -2.55
CA GLY A 20 9.72 -16.10 -1.96
C GLY A 20 8.35 -16.71 -1.69
N ALA A 21 8.33 -17.83 -0.97
CA ALA A 21 7.11 -18.61 -0.69
C ALA A 21 6.04 -17.85 0.10
N LEU A 22 6.42 -16.77 0.80
CA LEU A 22 5.52 -15.95 1.61
C LEU A 22 5.15 -14.62 0.97
N LYS A 23 5.43 -14.46 -0.33
CA LYS A 23 5.15 -13.24 -1.09
C LYS A 23 3.71 -12.76 -0.90
N GLY A 24 3.55 -11.46 -0.67
CA GLY A 24 2.25 -10.82 -0.47
C GLY A 24 1.69 -10.93 0.95
N LYS A 25 2.33 -11.70 1.85
CA LYS A 25 1.92 -11.79 3.25
C LYS A 25 2.53 -10.66 4.08
N LEU A 26 1.76 -10.22 5.08
CA LEU A 26 2.23 -9.26 6.08
C LEU A 26 2.98 -9.98 7.20
N VAL A 27 4.05 -9.37 7.68
CA VAL A 27 4.82 -9.84 8.83
C VAL A 27 5.16 -8.67 9.74
N SER A 28 5.39 -8.94 11.01
CA SER A 28 5.93 -7.97 11.96
C SER A 28 7.35 -8.35 12.32
N VAL A 29 8.27 -7.39 12.32
CA VAL A 29 9.65 -7.56 12.77
C VAL A 29 9.65 -7.76 14.28
N VAL A 30 10.10 -8.91 14.76
CA VAL A 30 10.19 -9.21 16.20
C VAL A 30 11.54 -8.76 16.73
N ASP A 31 12.60 -9.09 15.99
CA ASP A 31 13.97 -8.82 16.37
C ASP A 31 14.86 -8.66 15.13
N VAL A 32 15.99 -7.97 15.28
CA VAL A 32 17.00 -7.81 14.21
C VAL A 32 18.16 -8.73 14.52
N ILE A 33 18.37 -9.73 13.67
CA ILE A 33 19.39 -10.76 13.90
C ILE A 33 20.76 -10.20 13.50
N ASP A 34 20.85 -9.68 12.27
CA ASP A 34 22.05 -9.06 11.72
C ASP A 34 21.67 -7.98 10.71
N GLN A 35 22.66 -7.36 10.07
CA GLN A 35 22.46 -6.30 9.08
C GLN A 35 21.60 -6.72 7.88
N THR A 36 21.50 -8.02 7.60
CA THR A 36 20.82 -8.56 6.41
C THR A 36 19.56 -9.34 6.73
N ARG A 37 19.33 -9.73 7.99
CA ARG A 37 18.25 -10.61 8.42
C ARG A 37 17.52 -10.09 9.65
N ALA A 38 16.21 -10.29 9.66
CA ALA A 38 15.37 -10.06 10.82
C ALA A 38 14.58 -11.32 11.18
N LEU A 39 14.30 -11.47 12.46
CA LEU A 39 13.31 -12.42 12.96
C LEU A 39 11.93 -11.80 12.76
N VAL A 40 11.06 -12.48 12.02
CA VAL A 40 9.71 -12.01 11.72
C VAL A 40 8.66 -12.99 12.18
N ASP A 41 7.46 -12.47 12.43
CA ASP A 41 6.29 -13.26 12.83
C ASP A 41 5.03 -12.64 12.23
N GLY A 42 4.15 -13.47 11.66
CA GLY A 42 2.91 -13.03 11.00
C GLY A 42 1.72 -13.91 11.41
N PRO A 43 1.35 -13.94 12.70
CA PRO A 43 0.30 -14.84 13.18
C PRO A 43 -1.09 -14.54 12.58
N GLY A 44 -1.34 -13.30 12.15
CA GLY A 44 -2.57 -12.87 11.50
C GLY A 44 -2.61 -13.04 9.98
N SER A 45 -1.48 -13.41 9.35
CA SER A 45 -1.35 -13.65 7.90
C SER A 45 -0.98 -15.12 7.59
N GLY A 46 -0.88 -15.97 8.62
CA GLY A 46 -0.48 -17.37 8.49
C GLY A 46 1.01 -17.54 8.15
N VAL A 47 1.87 -16.61 8.59
CA VAL A 47 3.32 -16.76 8.52
C VAL A 47 3.82 -17.20 9.90
N ALA A 48 4.40 -18.40 9.95
CA ALA A 48 5.08 -18.88 11.15
C ALA A 48 6.33 -18.05 11.43
N ARG A 49 6.76 -18.04 12.70
CA ARG A 49 7.97 -17.34 13.13
C ARG A 49 9.19 -17.91 12.42
N GLN A 50 9.94 -17.05 11.72
CA GLN A 50 11.15 -17.44 11.01
C GLN A 50 12.06 -16.24 10.76
N GLN A 51 13.29 -16.50 10.33
CA GLN A 51 14.19 -15.48 9.81
C GLN A 51 13.83 -15.12 8.36
N ILE A 52 13.90 -13.84 7.99
CA ILE A 52 13.77 -13.36 6.61
C ILE A 52 14.86 -12.32 6.33
N ARG A 53 15.34 -12.28 5.08
CA ARG A 53 16.29 -11.24 4.63
C ARG A 53 15.60 -9.90 4.51
N LEU A 54 16.21 -8.82 5.00
CA LEU A 54 15.67 -7.47 4.96
C LEU A 54 15.38 -6.98 3.53
N ASN A 55 16.18 -7.42 2.55
CA ASN A 55 15.97 -7.09 1.13
C ASN A 55 14.64 -7.64 0.57
N GLN A 56 14.07 -8.67 1.19
CA GLN A 56 12.77 -9.25 0.81
C GLN A 56 11.58 -8.56 1.52
N LEU A 57 11.85 -7.60 2.39
CA LEU A 57 10.82 -6.92 3.19
C LEU A 57 10.63 -5.49 2.68
N HIS A 58 9.38 -5.11 2.45
CA HIS A 58 9.00 -3.73 2.23
C HIS A 58 8.30 -3.18 3.47
N LEU A 59 8.98 -2.27 4.17
CA LEU A 59 8.47 -1.69 5.41
C LEU A 59 7.22 -0.84 5.14
N THR A 60 6.20 -1.08 5.96
CA THR A 60 4.95 -0.31 5.94
C THR A 60 4.98 0.80 6.99
N LYS A 61 3.99 1.71 6.92
CA LYS A 61 3.80 2.75 7.93
C LYS A 61 3.32 2.20 9.29
N PHE A 62 2.80 0.97 9.33
CA PHE A 62 2.22 0.41 10.54
C PHE A 62 3.31 -0.11 11.49
N ARG A 63 3.08 0.09 12.78
CA ARG A 63 3.92 -0.40 13.87
C ARG A 63 3.02 -0.94 14.98
N LEU A 64 3.31 -2.15 15.43
CA LEU A 64 2.72 -2.78 16.60
C LEU A 64 3.62 -2.49 17.80
N LYS A 65 3.03 -2.29 18.98
CA LYS A 65 3.79 -2.06 20.21
C LYS A 65 3.86 -3.35 21.01
N TYR A 66 5.04 -3.97 21.04
CA TYR A 66 5.36 -5.12 21.88
C TYR A 66 6.88 -5.15 22.15
N PRO A 67 7.37 -5.79 23.23
CA PRO A 67 8.80 -5.84 23.54
C PRO A 67 9.58 -6.65 22.50
N PHE A 68 10.85 -6.29 22.26
CA PHE A 68 11.73 -7.12 21.42
C PHE A 68 11.81 -8.54 22.02
N THR A 69 11.92 -9.57 21.16
CA THR A 69 11.89 -10.98 21.58
C THR A 69 10.52 -11.51 22.08
N ALA A 70 9.43 -10.75 21.96
CA ALA A 70 8.09 -11.21 22.36
C ALA A 70 7.68 -12.56 21.71
N PRO A 71 7.02 -13.47 22.44
CA PRO A 71 6.51 -14.74 21.89
C PRO A 71 5.30 -14.52 20.97
N THR A 72 5.01 -15.50 20.10
CA THR A 72 3.97 -15.39 19.06
C THR A 72 2.58 -15.09 19.64
N ARG A 73 2.30 -15.55 20.86
CA ARG A 73 1.07 -15.21 21.60
C ARG A 73 0.91 -13.71 21.81
N VAL A 74 1.98 -13.02 22.19
CA VAL A 74 1.98 -11.58 22.44
C VAL A 74 1.89 -10.80 21.12
N VAL A 75 2.63 -11.23 20.10
CA VAL A 75 2.55 -10.64 18.75
C VAL A 75 1.14 -10.78 18.19
N ARG A 76 0.51 -11.96 18.33
CA ARG A 76 -0.87 -12.21 17.90
C ARG A 76 -1.86 -11.28 18.61
N LYS A 77 -1.72 -11.11 19.92
CA LYS A 77 -2.56 -10.18 20.70
C LYS A 77 -2.40 -8.74 20.20
N ALA A 78 -1.16 -8.27 20.05
CA ALA A 78 -0.90 -6.92 19.53
C ALA A 78 -1.45 -6.73 18.10
N TRP A 79 -1.37 -7.77 17.26
CA TRP A 79 -1.89 -7.76 15.89
C TRP A 79 -3.42 -7.61 15.85
N THR A 80 -4.13 -8.37 16.69
CA THR A 80 -5.59 -8.31 16.80
C THR A 80 -6.06 -7.02 17.44
N ASP A 81 -5.44 -6.58 18.53
CA ASP A 81 -5.78 -5.34 19.24
C ASP A 81 -5.60 -4.12 18.33
N ALA A 82 -4.58 -4.14 17.49
CA ALA A 82 -4.34 -3.08 16.51
C ALA A 82 -5.27 -3.14 15.29
N LYS A 83 -6.07 -4.21 15.12
CA LYS A 83 -6.90 -4.50 13.94
C LYS A 83 -6.12 -4.33 12.64
N LEU A 84 -4.91 -4.90 12.60
CA LEU A 84 -3.94 -4.61 11.55
C LEU A 84 -4.43 -5.03 10.16
N ASN A 85 -5.15 -6.15 10.05
CA ASN A 85 -5.67 -6.66 8.78
C ASN A 85 -6.69 -5.68 8.15
N GLU A 86 -7.59 -5.11 8.96
CA GLU A 86 -8.56 -4.11 8.52
C GLU A 86 -7.86 -2.83 8.06
N LYS A 87 -6.95 -2.30 8.88
CA LYS A 87 -6.16 -1.11 8.55
C LYS A 87 -5.31 -1.29 7.30
N TRP A 88 -4.78 -2.50 7.08
CA TRP A 88 -4.08 -2.83 5.85
C TRP A 88 -5.01 -2.82 4.65
N ALA A 89 -6.15 -3.51 4.72
CA ALA A 89 -7.13 -3.57 3.63
C ALA A 89 -7.65 -2.19 3.23
N GLU A 90 -7.83 -1.28 4.19
CA GLU A 90 -8.24 0.10 3.93
C GLU A 90 -7.16 0.94 3.24
N SER A 91 -5.89 0.55 3.39
CA SER A 91 -4.76 1.31 2.87
C SER A 91 -4.75 1.37 1.35
N GLN A 92 -4.32 2.53 0.81
CA GLN A 92 -4.16 2.70 -0.63
C GLN A 92 -3.19 1.68 -1.24
N TRP A 93 -2.19 1.24 -0.48
CA TRP A 93 -1.26 0.23 -0.94
C TRP A 93 -1.94 -1.12 -1.15
N ALA A 94 -2.71 -1.62 -0.18
CA ALA A 94 -3.45 -2.87 -0.34
C ALA A 94 -4.45 -2.79 -1.49
N LYS A 95 -5.21 -1.69 -1.60
CA LYS A 95 -6.13 -1.45 -2.71
C LYS A 95 -5.43 -1.46 -4.07
N ASN A 96 -4.23 -0.87 -4.16
CA ASN A 96 -3.45 -0.88 -5.39
C ASN A 96 -2.92 -2.29 -5.74
N LEU A 97 -2.55 -3.09 -4.73
CA LEU A 97 -2.13 -4.47 -4.94
C LEU A 97 -3.30 -5.33 -5.44
N GLU A 98 -4.46 -5.22 -4.80
CA GLU A 98 -5.69 -5.90 -5.21
C GLU A 98 -6.11 -5.48 -6.64
N ASN A 99 -6.03 -4.19 -6.96
CA ASN A 99 -6.31 -3.70 -8.31
C ASN A 99 -5.33 -4.27 -9.36
N LYS A 100 -4.06 -4.48 -8.99
CA LYS A 100 -3.06 -5.11 -9.87
C LYS A 100 -3.43 -6.56 -10.14
N GLU A 101 -3.85 -7.29 -9.11
CA GLU A 101 -4.29 -8.67 -9.21
C GLU A 101 -5.57 -8.81 -10.07
N LYS A 102 -6.59 -7.99 -9.81
CA LYS A 102 -7.82 -7.95 -10.62
C LYS A 102 -7.54 -7.65 -12.09
N ARG A 103 -6.55 -6.80 -12.38
CA ARG A 103 -6.14 -6.53 -13.77
C ARG A 103 -5.43 -7.70 -14.42
N ALA A 104 -4.64 -8.45 -13.66
CA ALA A 104 -3.97 -9.65 -14.16
C ALA A 104 -4.99 -10.78 -14.46
N GLN A 105 -6.05 -10.89 -13.67
CA GLN A 105 -7.11 -11.90 -13.83
C GLN A 105 -8.20 -11.51 -14.85
N MET A 106 -8.09 -10.35 -15.49
CA MET A 106 -9.17 -9.80 -16.33
C MET A 106 -9.32 -10.53 -17.66
N THR A 107 -10.53 -11.02 -17.95
CA THR A 107 -10.86 -11.68 -19.22
C THR A 107 -10.92 -10.69 -20.38
N ASP A 108 -10.92 -11.20 -21.62
CA ASP A 108 -11.04 -10.36 -22.82
C ASP A 108 -12.36 -9.56 -22.85
N TYR A 109 -13.47 -10.21 -22.49
CA TYR A 109 -14.76 -9.56 -22.40
C TYR A 109 -14.79 -8.44 -21.34
N ASP A 110 -14.13 -8.63 -20.19
CA ASP A 110 -13.99 -7.59 -19.18
C ASP A 110 -13.16 -6.39 -19.67
N ARG A 111 -12.11 -6.65 -20.45
CA ARG A 111 -11.31 -5.59 -21.10
C ARG A 111 -12.14 -4.79 -22.09
N PHE A 112 -13.02 -5.42 -22.86
CA PHE A 112 -13.97 -4.73 -23.74
C PHE A 112 -14.92 -3.82 -22.96
N LYS A 113 -15.58 -4.34 -21.92
CA LYS A 113 -16.47 -3.56 -21.04
C LYS A 113 -15.74 -2.36 -20.41
N LEU A 114 -14.54 -2.58 -19.89
CA LEU A 114 -13.71 -1.53 -19.28
C LEU A 114 -13.37 -0.42 -20.28
N THR A 115 -13.01 -0.79 -21.52
CA THR A 115 -12.65 0.15 -22.58
C THR A 115 -13.84 1.01 -22.97
N SER A 116 -15.01 0.40 -23.18
CA SER A 116 -16.26 1.12 -23.48
C SER A 116 -16.62 2.12 -22.38
N ALA A 117 -16.58 1.70 -21.11
CA ALA A 117 -16.82 2.58 -19.96
C ALA A 117 -15.80 3.73 -19.87
N ARG A 118 -14.51 3.44 -20.11
CA ARG A 118 -13.43 4.44 -20.07
C ARG A 118 -13.60 5.51 -21.14
N VAL A 119 -14.01 5.14 -22.35
CA VAL A 119 -14.28 6.10 -23.45
C VAL A 119 -15.42 7.04 -23.05
N LYS A 120 -16.55 6.51 -22.56
CA LYS A 120 -17.69 7.32 -22.10
C LYS A 120 -17.28 8.30 -20.99
N ARG A 121 -16.56 7.82 -19.97
CA ARG A 121 -16.04 8.66 -18.88
C ARG A 121 -15.10 9.76 -19.38
N ASN A 122 -14.17 9.42 -20.27
CA ASN A 122 -13.17 10.38 -20.75
C ASN A 122 -13.78 11.46 -21.64
N ARG A 123 -14.84 11.16 -22.40
CA ARG A 123 -15.60 12.17 -23.17
C ARG A 123 -16.24 13.19 -22.22
N ALA A 124 -16.97 12.73 -21.20
CA ALA A 124 -17.59 13.59 -20.20
C ALA A 124 -16.55 14.45 -19.45
N ARG A 125 -15.46 13.83 -18.96
CA ARG A 125 -14.36 14.54 -18.28
C ARG A 125 -13.70 15.59 -19.17
N THR A 126 -13.48 15.30 -20.44
CA THR A 126 -12.83 16.24 -21.38
C THR A 126 -13.74 17.44 -21.64
N ALA A 127 -15.05 17.24 -21.77
CA ALA A 127 -16.00 18.33 -21.95
C ALA A 127 -16.01 19.28 -20.74
N THR A 128 -16.08 18.73 -19.52
CA THR A 128 -16.04 19.55 -18.28
C THR A 128 -14.68 20.22 -18.08
N PHE A 129 -13.58 19.54 -18.38
CA PHE A 129 -12.24 20.14 -18.30
C PHE A 129 -12.09 21.33 -19.26
N LYS A 130 -12.57 21.20 -20.50
CA LYS A 130 -12.51 22.29 -21.49
C LYS A 130 -13.34 23.50 -21.04
N SER A 131 -14.52 23.29 -20.48
CA SER A 131 -15.35 24.39 -19.98
C SER A 131 -14.71 25.09 -18.78
N LEU A 132 -14.13 24.34 -17.83
CA LEU A 132 -13.39 24.89 -16.69
C LEU A 132 -12.13 25.66 -17.14
N LYS A 133 -11.38 25.11 -18.11
CA LYS A 133 -10.21 25.77 -18.69
C LYS A 133 -10.57 27.12 -19.32
N LEU A 134 -11.68 27.18 -20.07
CA LEU A 134 -12.16 28.43 -20.66
C LEU A 134 -12.54 29.46 -19.58
N LYS A 135 -13.23 29.04 -18.53
CA LYS A 135 -13.57 29.92 -17.38
C LYS A 135 -12.31 30.46 -16.70
N ALA A 136 -11.33 29.60 -16.41
CA ALA A 136 -10.07 29.98 -15.78
C ALA A 136 -9.22 30.93 -16.66
N ALA A 137 -9.27 30.76 -17.99
CA ALA A 137 -8.62 31.68 -18.92
C ALA A 137 -9.32 33.04 -18.98
N ARG A 138 -10.66 33.08 -18.89
CA ARG A 138 -11.41 34.35 -18.83
C ARG A 138 -11.16 35.11 -17.52
N SER A 139 -11.05 34.40 -16.39
CA SER A 139 -10.71 35.00 -15.10
C SER A 139 -9.23 35.40 -14.98
N GLY A 140 -8.39 35.12 -15.98
CA GLY A 140 -6.96 35.48 -16.00
C GLY A 140 -6.08 34.62 -15.09
N VAL A 141 -6.62 33.56 -14.48
CA VAL A 141 -5.89 32.68 -13.55
C VAL A 141 -5.02 31.67 -14.29
N PHE A 142 -5.37 31.33 -15.54
CA PHE A 142 -4.65 30.32 -16.32
C PHE A 142 -4.58 30.65 -17.81
N GLY A 143 -3.36 30.87 -18.33
CA GLY A 143 -3.12 31.20 -19.74
C GLY A 143 -3.42 32.66 -20.11
N LYS A 144 -3.28 33.02 -21.40
CA LYS A 144 -3.59 34.39 -21.88
C LYS A 144 -5.10 34.67 -21.74
N LYS A 145 -5.43 35.84 -21.17
CA LYS A 145 -6.82 36.30 -21.05
C LYS A 145 -7.46 36.39 -22.43
N LYS A 146 -8.42 35.51 -22.72
CA LYS A 146 -9.25 35.64 -23.93
C LYS A 146 -10.31 36.70 -23.65
N VAL A 147 -10.07 37.91 -24.14
CA VAL A 147 -11.03 39.01 -24.15
C VAL A 147 -12.05 38.72 -25.28
N PRO A 148 -13.35 39.03 -25.10
CA PRO A 148 -14.35 38.88 -26.17
C PRO A 148 -13.98 39.55 -27.47
#